data_AF-A0A523DP54-F1
#
_entry.id   AF-A0A523DP54-F1
#
_cell.length_a   1.000
_cell.length_b   1.000
_cell.length_c   1.000
_cell.angle_alpha   90.00
_cell.angle_beta   90.00
_cell.angle_gamma   90.00
#
_symmetry.space_group_name_H-M   'P 1'
#
loop_
_entity.id
_entity.type
_entity.pdbx_description
1 polymer ?
#
loop_
_entity_poly.entity_id
_entity_poly.type
_entity_poly.pdbx_seq_one_letter_code
_entity_poly.pdbx_strand_id
1 'polypeptide(L)'
;MNKLFLSSLVLSVTLIGCNQPQHDSSSQPAGTNDPDQAELLFVQEAQSIAFNGNTLTMKDVKPSILFFTDRPERVAGYWTLDEFMDEVSTGPDSFAADPPNATLVSLVGNTFVDVVLELAERPRHEDGAFIYPNVRIIEGEPPAVGGASALFIDVIGRPMSPGSVAGVHRRHRRRAVRRHTP
;
A
#
# COMPACT_ATOMS: atom_id res chain seq x y z
N MET A 1 52.30 25.67 -68.51
CA MET A 1 51.04 25.40 -67.78
C MET A 1 51.18 26.01 -66.40
N ASN A 2 50.37 27.03 -66.14
CA ASN A 2 50.71 28.17 -65.31
C ASN A 2 50.45 27.96 -63.82
N LYS A 3 51.32 28.58 -63.03
CA LYS A 3 51.14 28.87 -61.61
C LYS A 3 50.42 30.22 -61.42
N LEU A 4 49.99 30.43 -60.17
CA LEU A 4 49.77 31.69 -59.42
C LEU A 4 48.37 32.38 -59.38
N PHE A 5 47.91 32.51 -58.12
CA PHE A 5 47.09 33.53 -57.42
C PHE A 5 45.78 34.07 -58.00
N LEU A 6 44.71 33.99 -57.18
CA LEU A 6 43.97 35.17 -56.76
C LEU A 6 43.26 34.97 -55.40
N SER A 7 43.42 35.94 -54.51
CA SER A 7 42.77 36.05 -53.20
C SER A 7 41.27 36.34 -53.32
N SER A 8 40.48 35.83 -52.39
CA SER A 8 39.34 36.61 -51.87
C SER A 8 39.09 36.31 -50.40
N LEU A 9 39.18 37.39 -49.63
CA LEU A 9 38.83 37.56 -48.22
C LEU A 9 37.31 37.45 -48.07
N VAL A 10 36.80 36.56 -47.20
CA VAL A 10 35.42 36.68 -46.71
C VAL A 10 35.40 36.61 -45.18
N LEU A 11 34.74 37.65 -44.66
CA LEU A 11 34.57 38.13 -43.30
C LEU A 11 34.03 37.06 -42.33
N SER A 12 34.69 36.90 -41.17
CA SER A 12 34.12 36.17 -40.03
C SER A 12 32.95 36.95 -39.44
N VAL A 13 31.79 36.31 -39.36
CA VAL A 13 30.69 36.71 -38.48
C VAL A 13 30.64 35.71 -37.33
N THR A 14 31.07 36.14 -36.15
CA THR A 14 30.96 35.41 -34.89
C THR A 14 29.51 35.45 -34.43
N LEU A 15 28.79 34.33 -34.55
CA LEU A 15 27.56 34.13 -33.79
C LEU A 15 27.94 33.53 -32.44
N ILE A 16 27.79 34.34 -31.40
CA ILE A 16 27.84 33.95 -30.00
C ILE A 16 26.62 33.06 -29.75
N GLY A 17 26.79 31.75 -29.90
CA GLY A 17 25.85 30.77 -29.39
C GLY A 17 26.19 30.49 -27.93
N CYS A 18 25.30 30.90 -27.02
CA CYS A 18 25.38 30.57 -25.60
C CYS A 18 25.46 29.05 -25.42
N ASN A 19 26.60 28.59 -24.90
CA ASN A 19 26.82 27.23 -24.44
C ASN A 19 25.91 26.97 -23.24
N GLN A 20 24.88 26.13 -23.37
CA GLN A 20 24.16 25.62 -22.21
C GLN A 20 25.06 24.62 -21.47
N PRO A 21 25.29 24.76 -20.15
CA PRO A 21 26.00 23.75 -19.39
C PRO A 21 25.19 22.45 -19.39
N GLN A 22 25.85 21.37 -19.84
CA GLN A 22 25.36 20.01 -19.72
C GLN A 22 25.19 19.69 -18.22
N HIS A 23 23.98 19.31 -17.83
CA HIS A 23 23.71 18.78 -16.50
C HIS A 23 24.37 17.41 -16.41
N ASP A 24 25.58 17.37 -15.85
CA ASP A 24 26.26 16.14 -15.48
C ASP A 24 25.40 15.41 -14.46
N SER A 25 24.77 14.31 -14.92
CA SER A 25 24.11 13.35 -14.04
C SER A 25 25.20 12.51 -13.40
N SER A 26 25.72 12.95 -12.25
CA SER A 26 26.54 12.12 -11.39
C SER A 26 25.71 10.92 -10.92
N SER A 27 25.93 9.77 -11.55
CA SER A 27 25.42 8.46 -11.15
C SER A 27 26.03 8.07 -9.81
N GLN A 28 25.35 8.46 -8.73
CA GLN A 28 25.53 7.80 -7.44
C GLN A 28 25.03 6.37 -7.59
N PRO A 29 25.77 5.34 -7.13
CA PRO A 29 25.32 3.96 -7.30
C PRO A 29 24.00 3.83 -6.54
N ALA A 30 22.93 3.55 -7.29
CA ALA A 30 21.69 3.08 -6.72
C ALA A 30 22.05 1.90 -5.83
N GLY A 31 21.82 2.06 -4.52
CA GLY A 31 21.89 0.96 -3.59
C GLY A 31 21.09 -0.19 -4.19
N THR A 32 21.70 -1.36 -4.22
CA THR A 32 21.04 -2.61 -4.56
C THR A 32 19.94 -2.83 -3.54
N ASN A 33 18.74 -2.32 -3.83
CA ASN A 33 17.53 -2.71 -3.15
C ASN A 33 17.28 -4.15 -3.61
N ASP A 34 17.61 -5.10 -2.74
CA ASP A 34 16.97 -6.41 -2.74
C ASP A 34 15.46 -6.16 -2.86
N PRO A 35 14.69 -6.83 -3.74
CA PRO A 35 13.26 -6.58 -3.92
C PRO A 35 12.51 -6.88 -2.61
N ASP A 36 12.47 -5.87 -1.74
CA ASP A 36 11.59 -5.76 -0.59
C ASP A 36 10.18 -6.10 -1.08
N GLN A 37 9.63 -7.23 -0.61
CA GLN A 37 8.26 -7.63 -0.90
C GLN A 37 7.34 -6.44 -0.59
N ALA A 38 6.70 -5.88 -1.61
CA ALA A 38 5.84 -4.74 -1.45
C ALA A 38 4.67 -5.12 -0.53
N GLU A 39 4.52 -4.39 0.58
CA GLU A 39 3.42 -4.62 1.53
C GLU A 39 2.07 -4.27 0.87
N LEU A 40 1.13 -5.21 0.92
CA LEU A 40 -0.16 -5.12 0.24
C LEU A 40 -1.24 -4.52 1.13
N LEU A 41 -2.03 -3.61 0.57
CA LEU A 41 -3.26 -3.09 1.14
C LEU A 41 -4.43 -3.78 0.44
N PHE A 42 -5.44 -4.20 1.20
CA PHE A 42 -6.59 -4.91 0.64
C PHE A 42 -7.88 -4.14 0.82
N VAL A 43 -8.81 -4.30 -0.13
CA VAL A 43 -10.19 -3.85 -0.03
C VAL A 43 -11.10 -5.03 -0.31
N GLN A 44 -11.90 -5.39 0.69
CA GLN A 44 -12.98 -6.35 0.54
C GLN A 44 -14.32 -5.63 0.55
N GLU A 45 -15.22 -6.02 -0.35
CA GLU A 45 -16.56 -5.44 -0.45
C GLU A 45 -17.63 -6.50 -0.17
N ALA A 46 -18.74 -6.07 0.43
CA ALA A 46 -19.87 -6.94 0.76
C ALA A 46 -21.21 -6.18 0.69
N GLN A 47 -22.30 -6.90 0.43
CA GLN A 47 -23.64 -6.30 0.38
C GLN A 47 -24.16 -5.89 1.76
N SER A 48 -23.75 -6.61 2.81
CA SER A 48 -24.13 -6.28 4.18
C SER A 48 -23.08 -6.77 5.19
N ILE A 49 -23.17 -6.24 6.39
CA ILE A 49 -22.41 -6.72 7.54
C ILE A 49 -23.35 -7.07 8.70
N ALA A 50 -22.87 -7.96 9.55
CA ALA A 50 -23.38 -8.15 10.90
C ALA A 50 -22.20 -8.12 11.87
N PHE A 51 -22.36 -7.44 13.00
CA PHE A 51 -21.38 -7.42 14.07
C PHE A 51 -22.01 -7.98 15.35
N ASN A 52 -21.38 -9.01 15.92
CA ASN A 52 -21.84 -9.65 17.15
C ASN A 52 -20.69 -9.76 18.16
N GLY A 53 -20.68 -8.85 19.13
CA GLY A 53 -19.70 -8.81 20.22
C GLY A 53 -18.29 -8.46 19.72
N ASN A 54 -17.59 -9.46 19.19
CA ASN A 54 -16.24 -9.34 18.63
C ASN A 54 -16.09 -10.05 17.27
N THR A 55 -17.21 -10.44 16.65
CA THR A 55 -17.19 -11.12 15.36
C THR A 55 -17.83 -10.22 14.31
N LEU A 56 -17.05 -9.87 13.28
CA LEU A 56 -17.54 -9.20 12.09
C LEU A 56 -17.84 -10.25 11.01
N THR A 57 -19.06 -10.25 10.48
CA THR A 57 -19.47 -11.06 9.34
C THR A 57 -19.79 -10.14 8.18
N MET A 58 -19.04 -10.24 7.09
CA MET A 58 -19.32 -9.59 5.80
C MET A 58 -20.06 -10.58 4.90
N LYS A 59 -21.28 -10.26 4.47
CA LYS A 59 -22.17 -11.17 3.75
C LYS A 59 -22.29 -10.80 2.28
N ASP A 60 -22.42 -11.82 1.43
CA ASP A 60 -22.46 -11.68 -0.03
C ASP A 60 -21.25 -10.89 -0.53
N VAL A 61 -20.06 -11.34 -0.16
CA VAL A 61 -18.80 -10.71 -0.55
C VAL A 61 -18.61 -10.75 -2.06
N LYS A 62 -17.93 -9.76 -2.63
CA LYS A 62 -17.50 -9.82 -4.03
C LYS A 62 -16.54 -10.99 -4.25
N PRO A 63 -16.52 -11.62 -5.44
CA PRO A 63 -15.62 -12.74 -5.73
C PRO A 63 -14.14 -12.32 -5.88
N SER A 64 -13.86 -11.01 -5.80
CA SER A 64 -12.53 -10.42 -5.95
C SER A 64 -12.19 -9.52 -4.76
N ILE A 65 -10.94 -9.59 -4.32
CA ILE A 65 -10.33 -8.66 -3.38
C ILE A 65 -9.45 -7.71 -4.18
N LEU A 66 -9.72 -6.41 -4.11
CA LEU A 66 -8.80 -5.41 -4.66
C LEU A 66 -7.57 -5.34 -3.75
N PHE A 67 -6.39 -5.35 -4.33
CA PHE A 67 -5.16 -5.05 -3.60
C PHE A 67 -4.39 -3.92 -4.29
N PHE A 68 -3.57 -3.22 -3.51
CA PHE A 68 -2.58 -2.29 -4.03
C PHE A 68 -1.42 -2.10 -3.06
N THR A 69 -0.36 -1.45 -3.54
CA THR A 69 0.87 -1.16 -2.76
C THR A 69 0.99 0.34 -2.54
N ASP A 70 1.62 0.74 -1.42
CA ASP A 70 2.05 2.13 -1.23
C ASP A 70 3.41 2.37 -1.90
N ARG A 71 3.74 3.66 -2.11
CA ARG A 71 4.99 4.11 -2.74
C ARG A 71 6.23 3.53 -2.05
N PRO A 72 7.31 3.25 -2.80
CA PRO A 72 7.53 3.62 -4.21
C PRO A 72 6.85 2.69 -5.23
N GLU A 73 6.51 1.47 -4.82
CA GLU A 73 5.80 0.52 -5.67
C GLU A 73 4.37 1.01 -5.93
N ARG A 74 3.92 0.92 -7.18
CA ARG A 74 2.59 1.40 -7.61
C ARG A 74 1.87 0.31 -8.36
N VAL A 75 1.74 -0.82 -7.69
CA VAL A 75 1.03 -1.99 -8.20
C VAL A 75 -0.36 -2.03 -7.59
N ALA A 76 -1.35 -2.29 -8.42
CA ALA A 76 -2.72 -2.60 -8.02
C ALA A 76 -3.24 -3.76 -8.87
N GLY A 77 -4.14 -4.56 -8.30
CA GLY A 77 -4.68 -5.74 -8.96
C GLY A 77 -5.82 -6.35 -8.16
N TYR A 78 -6.20 -7.56 -8.54
CA TYR A 78 -7.24 -8.31 -7.84
C TYR A 78 -6.74 -9.70 -7.52
N TRP A 79 -7.18 -10.20 -6.37
CA TRP A 79 -7.07 -11.59 -6.00
C TRP A 79 -8.45 -12.24 -5.92
N THR A 80 -8.47 -13.54 -6.15
CA THR A 80 -9.58 -14.41 -5.77
C THR A 80 -9.69 -14.49 -4.25
N LEU A 81 -10.84 -14.96 -3.76
CA LEU A 81 -11.05 -15.19 -2.33
C LEU A 81 -10.07 -16.24 -1.78
N ASP A 82 -9.71 -17.24 -2.58
CA ASP A 82 -8.80 -18.31 -2.19
C ASP A 82 -7.35 -17.79 -2.07
N GLU A 83 -6.86 -17.02 -3.03
CA GLU A 83 -5.54 -16.37 -2.96
C GLU A 83 -5.42 -15.47 -1.73
N PHE A 84 -6.45 -14.67 -1.45
CA PHE A 84 -6.50 -13.86 -0.24
C PHE A 84 -6.49 -14.72 1.03
N MET A 85 -7.28 -15.79 1.07
CA MET A 85 -7.32 -16.69 2.22
C MET A 85 -5.96 -17.36 2.45
N ASP A 86 -5.27 -17.82 1.41
CA ASP A 86 -3.95 -18.43 1.54
C ASP A 86 -2.93 -17.47 2.14
N GLU A 87 -2.92 -16.22 1.70
CA GLU A 87 -2.03 -15.16 2.20
C GLU A 87 -2.25 -14.88 3.69
N VAL A 88 -3.51 -14.71 4.13
CA VAL A 88 -3.80 -14.18 5.47
C VAL A 88 -3.90 -15.25 6.56
N SER A 89 -3.93 -16.53 6.17
CA SER A 89 -4.28 -17.64 7.05
C SER A 89 -3.12 -18.32 7.74
N THR A 90 -1.93 -18.32 7.14
CA THR A 90 -0.79 -19.12 7.60
C THR A 90 0.53 -18.36 7.49
N GLY A 91 1.55 -18.83 8.21
CA GLY A 91 2.87 -18.19 8.19
C GLY A 91 3.01 -17.01 9.16
N PRO A 92 4.20 -16.39 9.20
CA PRO A 92 4.54 -15.34 10.15
C PRO A 92 3.77 -14.04 9.92
N ASP A 93 3.28 -13.80 8.70
CA ASP A 93 2.51 -12.61 8.33
C ASP A 93 1.00 -12.90 8.27
N SER A 94 0.56 -14.07 8.77
CA SER A 94 -0.86 -14.37 8.96
C SER A 94 -1.51 -13.42 9.96
N PHE A 95 -2.83 -13.20 9.85
CA PHE A 95 -3.53 -12.27 10.74
C PHE A 95 -3.48 -12.70 12.21
N ALA A 96 -3.46 -14.01 12.48
CA ALA A 96 -3.33 -14.52 13.84
C ALA A 96 -1.92 -14.29 14.43
N ALA A 97 -0.88 -14.31 13.60
CA ALA A 97 0.50 -14.08 14.03
C ALA A 97 0.84 -12.59 14.14
N ASP A 98 0.34 -11.78 13.19
CA ASP A 98 0.62 -10.36 13.09
C ASP A 98 -0.66 -9.60 12.66
N PRO A 99 -1.55 -9.25 13.61
CA PRO A 99 -2.85 -8.66 13.32
C PRO A 99 -2.76 -7.34 12.54
N PRO A 100 -3.46 -7.17 11.40
CA PRO A 100 -3.58 -5.88 10.73
C PRO A 100 -4.59 -4.96 11.42
N ASN A 101 -4.41 -3.67 11.18
CA ASN A 101 -5.50 -2.71 11.32
C ASN A 101 -6.45 -2.84 10.12
N ALA A 102 -7.71 -2.48 10.32
CA ALA A 102 -8.67 -2.35 9.26
C ALA A 102 -9.63 -1.20 9.52
N THR A 103 -10.19 -0.61 8.46
CA THR A 103 -11.30 0.33 8.55
C THR A 103 -12.50 -0.28 7.86
N LEU A 104 -13.55 -0.54 8.63
CA LEU A 104 -14.86 -0.91 8.12
C LEU A 104 -15.63 0.36 7.79
N VAL A 105 -16.19 0.46 6.59
CA VAL A 105 -17.20 1.44 6.24
C VAL A 105 -18.48 0.71 5.88
N SER A 106 -19.61 1.09 6.47
CA SER A 106 -20.91 0.48 6.16
C SER A 106 -22.03 1.52 6.10
N LEU A 107 -22.97 1.32 5.18
CA LEU A 107 -24.18 2.12 5.08
C LEU A 107 -25.20 1.69 6.15
N VAL A 108 -25.61 2.61 7.01
CA VAL A 108 -26.68 2.42 8.00
C VAL A 108 -27.77 3.45 7.72
N GLY A 109 -28.93 2.98 7.25
CA GLY A 109 -29.98 3.86 6.74
C GLY A 109 -29.47 4.66 5.53
N ASN A 110 -29.31 5.98 5.70
CA ASN A 110 -28.83 6.89 4.66
C ASN A 110 -27.45 7.51 4.98
N THR A 111 -26.76 6.99 5.99
CA THR A 111 -25.47 7.51 6.46
C THR A 111 -24.40 6.44 6.44
N PHE A 112 -23.16 6.80 6.13
CA PHE A 112 -22.01 5.92 6.31
C PHE A 112 -21.49 6.03 7.74
N VAL A 113 -21.18 4.88 8.33
CA VAL A 113 -20.43 4.74 9.58
C VAL A 113 -19.10 4.10 9.27
N ASP A 114 -18.02 4.66 9.82
CA ASP A 114 -16.69 4.10 9.78
C ASP A 114 -16.21 3.66 11.16
N VAL A 115 -15.47 2.54 11.20
CA VAL A 115 -14.94 1.95 12.43
C VAL A 115 -13.55 1.41 12.16
N VAL A 116 -12.61 1.74 13.03
CA VAL A 116 -11.24 1.23 12.99
C VAL A 116 -11.14 0.00 13.88
N LEU A 117 -10.56 -1.07 13.33
CA LEU A 117 -10.54 -2.42 13.87
C LEU A 117 -9.12 -2.99 13.86
N GLU A 118 -8.84 -3.96 14.73
CA GLU A 118 -7.71 -4.89 14.63
C GLU A 118 -8.26 -6.30 14.38
N LEU A 119 -7.77 -6.98 13.33
CA LEU A 119 -8.21 -8.31 12.93
C LEU A 119 -7.30 -9.39 13.54
N ALA A 120 -7.65 -9.87 14.74
CA ALA A 120 -6.72 -10.64 15.56
C ALA A 120 -6.58 -12.13 15.22
N GLU A 121 -7.35 -12.64 14.26
CA GLU A 121 -7.43 -14.07 13.96
C GLU A 121 -7.58 -14.31 12.45
N ARG A 122 -7.30 -15.54 12.03
CA ARG A 122 -7.57 -16.01 10.67
C ARG A 122 -9.07 -15.87 10.35
N PRO A 123 -9.45 -15.23 9.21
CA PRO A 123 -10.83 -15.20 8.77
C PRO A 123 -11.31 -16.57 8.29
N ARG A 124 -12.63 -16.76 8.19
CA ARG A 124 -13.26 -17.90 7.52
C ARG A 124 -14.09 -17.41 6.34
N HIS A 125 -14.18 -18.23 5.29
CA HIS A 125 -15.07 -17.99 4.16
C HIS A 125 -16.02 -19.19 4.02
N GLU A 126 -17.30 -18.96 4.27
CA GLU A 126 -18.36 -19.98 4.20
C GLU A 126 -19.66 -19.36 3.74
N ASP A 127 -20.43 -20.06 2.90
CA ASP A 127 -21.74 -19.64 2.39
C ASP A 127 -21.80 -18.21 1.83
N GLY A 128 -20.74 -17.77 1.13
CA GLY A 128 -20.64 -16.43 0.53
C GLY A 128 -20.36 -15.30 1.54
N ALA A 129 -20.00 -15.63 2.78
CA ALA A 129 -19.66 -14.67 3.81
C ALA A 129 -18.22 -14.83 4.30
N PHE A 130 -17.55 -13.70 4.54
CA PHE A 130 -16.30 -13.65 5.29
C PHE A 130 -16.57 -13.37 6.76
N ILE A 131 -16.01 -14.18 7.63
CA ILE A 131 -16.17 -14.08 9.08
C ILE A 131 -14.81 -13.79 9.69
N TYR A 132 -14.68 -12.62 10.30
CA TYR A 132 -13.53 -12.18 11.08
C TYR A 132 -13.86 -12.34 12.57
N PRO A 133 -13.33 -13.38 13.25
CA PRO A 133 -13.52 -13.56 14.68
C PRO A 133 -12.53 -12.70 15.48
N ASN A 134 -12.82 -12.50 16.77
CA ASN A 134 -11.96 -11.80 17.73
C ASN A 134 -11.48 -10.41 17.27
N VAL A 135 -12.31 -9.71 16.51
CA VAL A 135 -12.08 -8.32 16.11
C VAL A 135 -12.05 -7.42 17.35
N ARG A 136 -11.03 -6.58 17.44
CA ARG A 136 -10.93 -5.54 18.48
C ARG A 136 -11.26 -4.19 17.86
N ILE A 137 -12.08 -3.42 18.56
CA ILE A 137 -12.43 -2.07 18.13
C ILE A 137 -11.34 -1.12 18.62
N ILE A 138 -10.74 -0.37 17.70
CA ILE A 138 -9.75 0.68 17.99
C ILE A 138 -10.47 2.02 18.13
N GLU A 139 -11.37 2.34 17.19
CA GLU A 139 -12.10 3.62 17.15
C GLU A 139 -13.47 3.43 16.47
N GLY A 140 -14.49 4.15 16.95
CA GLY A 140 -15.86 4.09 16.43
C GLY A 140 -16.74 3.03 17.11
N GLU A 141 -17.95 2.87 16.61
CA GLU A 141 -18.94 1.90 17.11
C GLU A 141 -19.51 1.07 15.94
N PRO A 142 -19.20 -0.24 15.86
CA PRO A 142 -19.74 -1.10 14.82
C PRO A 142 -21.26 -1.18 14.91
N PRO A 143 -21.99 -0.95 13.81
CA PRO A 143 -23.41 -1.21 13.80
C PRO A 143 -23.65 -2.73 13.88
N ALA A 144 -24.65 -3.15 14.67
CA ALA A 144 -25.02 -4.56 14.78
C ALA A 144 -25.37 -5.19 13.42
N VAL A 145 -25.99 -4.38 12.54
CA VAL A 145 -26.23 -4.70 11.13
C VAL A 145 -25.97 -3.47 10.27
N GLY A 146 -25.41 -3.69 9.08
CA GLY A 146 -25.18 -2.63 8.11
C GLY A 146 -25.38 -3.12 6.68
N GLY A 147 -25.65 -2.20 5.77
CA GLY A 147 -25.81 -2.46 4.34
C GLY A 147 -24.46 -2.49 3.61
N ALA A 148 -24.47 -2.03 2.36
CA ALA A 148 -23.30 -2.01 1.48
C ALA A 148 -22.06 -1.51 2.23
N SER A 149 -20.98 -2.27 2.11
CA SER A 149 -19.82 -2.10 2.98
C SER A 149 -18.51 -2.42 2.27
N ALA A 150 -17.45 -1.79 2.76
CA ALA A 150 -16.07 -2.06 2.38
C ALA A 150 -15.23 -2.19 3.64
N LEU A 151 -14.31 -3.16 3.65
CA LEU A 151 -13.30 -3.35 4.67
C LEU A 151 -11.94 -3.08 4.03
N PHE A 152 -11.33 -1.96 4.42
CA PHE A 152 -9.97 -1.61 4.06
C PHE A 152 -9.02 -2.27 5.06
N ILE A 153 -8.08 -3.09 4.61
CA ILE A 153 -7.16 -3.83 5.50
C ILE A 153 -5.75 -3.32 5.27
N ASP A 154 -5.16 -2.81 6.34
CA ASP A 154 -3.82 -2.25 6.37
C ASP A 154 -2.84 -3.24 7.03
N VAL A 155 -2.04 -3.91 6.20
CA VAL A 155 -0.96 -4.77 6.68
C VAL A 155 0.37 -4.01 6.82
N ILE A 156 0.39 -2.72 6.48
CA ILE A 156 1.58 -1.89 6.51
C ILE A 156 1.94 -1.54 7.97
N GLY A 157 3.13 -1.98 8.40
CA GLY A 157 3.71 -1.52 9.67
C GLY A 157 3.22 -2.27 10.91
N ARG A 158 2.71 -3.49 10.71
CA ARG A 158 2.50 -4.48 11.76
C ARG A 158 3.80 -4.77 12.55
N PRO A 159 3.72 -5.14 13.85
CA PRO A 159 4.87 -5.37 14.72
C PRO A 159 5.72 -6.60 14.33
N MET A 160 6.55 -6.44 13.31
CA MET A 160 7.69 -7.27 12.86
C MET A 160 7.59 -8.78 13.14
N SER A 161 7.25 -9.52 12.09
CA SER A 161 7.93 -10.78 11.78
C SER A 161 9.46 -10.57 11.78
N PRO A 162 10.26 -11.43 12.45
CA PRO A 162 11.73 -11.29 12.46
C PRO A 162 12.30 -11.46 11.04
N GLY A 163 12.54 -10.36 10.32
CA GLY A 163 13.17 -10.43 9.00
C GLY A 163 12.90 -9.27 8.04
N SER A 164 11.83 -8.49 8.22
CA SER A 164 11.51 -7.41 7.27
C SER A 164 12.46 -6.20 7.38
N VAL A 165 13.24 -5.95 6.31
CA VAL A 165 14.15 -4.81 6.15
C VAL A 165 13.38 -3.48 6.05
N ALA A 166 12.21 -3.48 5.38
CA ALA A 166 11.25 -2.39 5.39
C ALA A 166 10.78 -2.02 6.82
N GLY A 167 10.59 -3.05 7.67
CA GLY A 167 10.31 -2.88 9.10
C GLY A 167 11.45 -2.17 9.87
N VAL A 168 12.70 -2.39 9.49
CA VAL A 168 13.88 -1.76 10.12
C VAL A 168 13.96 -0.27 9.81
N HIS A 169 13.72 0.15 8.57
CA HIS A 169 13.77 1.57 8.18
C HIS A 169 12.70 2.40 8.90
N ARG A 170 11.52 1.82 9.16
CA ARG A 170 10.48 2.47 9.98
C ARG A 170 10.88 2.61 11.46
N ARG A 171 11.70 1.70 12.04
CA ARG A 171 12.25 1.87 13.40
C ARG A 171 13.05 3.16 13.53
N HIS A 172 13.87 3.46 12.53
CA HIS A 172 14.68 4.68 12.51
C HIS A 172 13.80 5.94 12.36
N ARG A 173 12.77 5.89 11.51
CA ARG A 173 11.83 7.01 11.34
C ARG A 173 10.99 7.29 12.60
N ARG A 174 10.39 6.27 13.22
CA ARG A 174 9.61 6.43 14.46
C ARG A 174 10.47 6.93 15.64
N ARG A 175 11.72 6.47 15.77
CA ARG A 175 12.66 6.98 16.79
C ARG A 175 13.14 8.40 16.52
N ALA A 176 13.28 8.80 15.26
CA ALA A 176 13.62 10.18 14.89
C ALA A 176 12.47 11.14 15.22
N VAL A 177 11.23 10.76 14.94
CA VAL A 177 10.04 11.59 15.25
C VAL A 177 9.85 11.76 16.76
N ARG A 178 10.01 10.71 17.57
CA ARG A 178 9.92 10.79 19.04
C ARG A 178 11.04 11.60 19.71
N ARG A 179 12.12 11.92 18.99
CA ARG A 179 13.23 12.76 19.48
C ARG A 179 13.10 14.23 19.07
N HIS A 180 12.08 14.58 18.30
CA HIS A 180 11.75 15.95 17.89
C HIS A 180 10.38 16.37 18.44
N THR A 181 10.27 16.39 19.77
CA THR A 181 9.23 17.16 20.45
C THR A 181 9.96 18.05 21.47
N PRO A 182 9.92 19.38 21.33
CA PRO A 182 10.28 20.27 22.42
C PRO A 182 9.29 20.14 23.59
#